data_AF-A0ABD4ZCF2-F1
#
_entry.id   AF-A0ABD4ZCF2-F1
#
_cell.length_a   1.000
_cell.length_b   1.000
_cell.length_c   1.000
_cell.angle_alpha   90.00
_cell.angle_beta   90.00
_cell.angle_gamma   90.00
#
_symmetry.space_group_name_H-M   'P 1'
#
loop_
_entity.id
_entity.type
_entity.pdbx_description
1 polymer ?
#
loop_
_entity_poly.entity_id
_entity_poly.type
_entity_poly.pdbx_seq_one_letter_code
_entity_poly.pdbx_strand_id
1 'polypeptide(L)'
;MRSKTIFCKTIFQSCLVVLLLLGTIFSLAGCSDDDEKAALASYHWETVAVSREEFRMPENYMNKDELYLFVSRDILDSHYDLSKVTLGDKRIKLVDSSFNLPGPGLKSLFLVGKFDLKDKPGSDVLKVPGLNKAGNVAVGYKKK
;
A
#
# COMPACT_ATOMS: atom_id res chain seq x y z
N MET A 1 -37.05 -20.86 -42.09
CA MET A 1 -35.80 -20.09 -41.77
C MET A 1 -35.99 -18.89 -40.84
N ARG A 2 -37.22 -18.52 -40.44
CA ARG A 2 -37.51 -17.28 -39.66
C ARG A 2 -37.31 -17.40 -38.14
N SER A 3 -37.26 -18.63 -37.60
CA SER A 3 -37.15 -18.91 -36.15
C SER A 3 -35.70 -18.92 -35.63
N LYS A 4 -34.73 -19.36 -36.44
CA LYS A 4 -33.30 -19.42 -36.06
C LYS A 4 -32.66 -18.03 -35.87
N THR A 5 -33.12 -17.02 -36.60
CA THR A 5 -32.62 -15.63 -36.51
C THR A 5 -33.12 -14.88 -35.28
N ILE A 6 -34.28 -15.25 -34.73
CA ILE A 6 -34.82 -14.62 -33.52
C ILE A 6 -34.08 -15.13 -32.28
N PHE A 7 -33.83 -16.43 -32.21
CA PHE A 7 -33.17 -17.08 -31.07
C PHE A 7 -31.74 -16.55 -30.84
N CYS A 8 -30.97 -16.39 -31.92
CA CYS A 8 -29.61 -15.87 -31.85
C CYS A 8 -29.57 -14.40 -31.39
N LYS A 9 -30.56 -13.59 -31.81
CA LYS A 9 -30.66 -12.17 -31.46
C LYS A 9 -31.03 -11.97 -29.99
N THR A 10 -31.95 -12.78 -29.45
CA THR A 10 -32.36 -12.71 -28.05
C THR A 10 -31.25 -13.15 -27.09
N ILE A 11 -30.47 -14.18 -27.44
CA ILE A 11 -29.32 -14.64 -26.63
C ILE A 11 -28.18 -13.62 -26.65
N PHE A 12 -27.81 -13.09 -27.82
CA PHE A 12 -26.73 -12.12 -27.90
C PHE A 12 -27.06 -10.83 -27.14
N GLN A 13 -28.33 -10.40 -27.22
CA GLN A 13 -28.80 -9.21 -26.52
C GLN A 13 -28.89 -9.43 -25.00
N SER A 14 -29.28 -10.62 -24.52
CA SER A 14 -29.26 -10.90 -23.07
C SER A 14 -27.84 -11.00 -22.52
N CYS A 15 -26.91 -11.62 -23.26
CA CYS A 15 -25.50 -11.67 -22.85
C CYS A 15 -24.86 -10.28 -22.80
N LEU A 16 -25.16 -9.41 -23.78
CA LEU A 16 -24.66 -8.03 -23.80
C LEU A 16 -25.19 -7.21 -22.60
N VAL A 17 -26.46 -7.39 -22.24
CA VAL A 17 -27.08 -6.72 -21.07
C VAL A 17 -26.45 -7.21 -19.77
N VAL A 18 -26.18 -8.52 -19.63
CA VAL A 18 -25.50 -9.05 -18.44
C VAL A 18 -24.06 -8.53 -18.34
N LEU A 19 -23.33 -8.44 -19.46
CA LEU A 19 -21.98 -7.86 -19.48
C LEU A 19 -21.97 -6.36 -19.12
N LEU A 20 -22.95 -5.59 -19.61
CA LEU A 20 -23.12 -4.18 -19.25
C LEU A 20 -23.46 -4.01 -17.76
N LEU A 21 -24.36 -4.85 -17.23
CA LEU A 21 -24.68 -4.84 -15.81
C LEU A 21 -23.47 -5.22 -14.95
N LEU A 22 -22.72 -6.26 -15.31
CA LEU A 22 -21.47 -6.62 -14.63
C LEU A 22 -20.46 -5.47 -14.68
N GLY A 23 -20.26 -4.83 -15.83
CA GLY A 23 -19.40 -3.66 -15.98
C GLY A 23 -19.78 -2.52 -15.05
N THR A 24 -21.08 -2.21 -14.90
CA THR A 24 -21.54 -1.16 -13.98
C THR A 24 -21.35 -1.51 -12.51
N ILE A 25 -21.43 -2.78 -12.12
CA ILE A 25 -21.21 -3.21 -10.73
C ILE A 25 -19.72 -3.10 -10.35
N PHE A 26 -18.81 -3.41 -11.27
CA PHE A 26 -17.36 -3.26 -11.05
C PHE A 26 -16.92 -1.79 -10.96
N SER A 27 -17.57 -0.87 -11.69
CA SER A 27 -17.22 0.55 -11.63
C SER A 27 -17.52 1.21 -10.27
N LEU A 28 -18.56 0.79 -9.55
CA LEU A 28 -18.88 1.38 -8.23
C LEU A 28 -17.98 0.86 -7.09
N ALA A 29 -17.44 -0.36 -7.20
CA ALA A 29 -16.54 -0.90 -6.18
C ALA A 29 -15.14 -0.27 -6.22
N GLY A 30 -14.71 0.27 -7.37
CA GLY A 30 -13.42 0.94 -7.54
C GLY A 30 -13.37 2.38 -6.99
N CYS A 31 -14.51 3.07 -6.87
CA CYS A 31 -14.52 4.48 -6.51
C CYS A 31 -13.99 4.77 -5.09
N SER A 32 -14.21 3.88 -4.13
CA SER A 32 -13.76 4.11 -2.75
C SER A 32 -12.24 3.97 -2.58
N ASP A 33 -11.60 3.10 -3.35
CA ASP A 33 -10.14 2.90 -3.31
C ASP A 33 -9.41 4.09 -3.97
N ASP A 34 -10.01 4.66 -5.02
CA ASP A 34 -9.48 5.84 -5.70
C ASP A 34 -9.48 7.10 -4.79
N ASP A 35 -10.49 7.28 -3.94
CA ASP A 35 -10.56 8.41 -3.01
C ASP A 35 -9.50 8.33 -1.90
N GLU A 36 -9.28 7.15 -1.31
CA GLU A 36 -8.24 6.94 -0.30
C GLU A 36 -6.84 7.13 -0.89
N LYS A 37 -6.63 6.62 -2.11
CA LYS A 37 -5.39 6.80 -2.86
C LYS A 37 -5.14 8.27 -3.21
N ALA A 38 -6.16 8.99 -3.65
CA ALA A 38 -6.06 10.42 -3.94
C ALA A 38 -5.69 11.21 -2.67
N ALA A 39 -6.29 10.85 -1.53
CA ALA A 39 -5.92 11.44 -0.24
C ALA A 39 -4.46 11.16 0.12
N LEU A 40 -3.99 9.91 0.01
CA LEU A 40 -2.58 9.56 0.27
C LEU A 40 -1.60 10.28 -0.65
N ALA A 41 -1.96 10.43 -1.94
CA ALA A 41 -1.16 11.15 -2.93
C ALA A 41 -1.17 12.67 -2.74
N SER A 42 -2.20 13.22 -2.10
CA SER A 42 -2.27 14.67 -1.82
C SER A 42 -1.29 15.12 -0.73
N TYR A 43 -0.80 14.21 0.10
CA TYR A 43 0.16 14.56 1.15
C TYR A 43 1.57 14.70 0.60
N HIS A 44 2.32 15.64 1.18
CA HIS A 44 3.77 15.65 1.04
C HIS A 44 4.37 14.65 2.04
N TRP A 45 5.30 13.82 1.58
CA TRP A 45 5.89 12.76 2.39
C TRP A 45 7.35 13.07 2.69
N GLU A 46 7.70 13.09 3.97
CA GLU A 46 9.10 13.03 4.39
C GLU A 46 9.44 11.56 4.63
N THR A 47 10.53 11.07 4.03
CA THR A 47 10.94 9.66 4.17
C THR A 47 12.41 9.53 4.52
N VAL A 48 12.74 8.47 5.25
CA VAL A 48 14.11 8.06 5.56
C VAL A 48 14.30 6.62 5.13
N ALA A 49 15.37 6.36 4.40
CA ALA A 49 15.72 5.01 3.96
C ALA A 49 16.26 4.18 5.14
N VAL A 50 15.74 2.96 5.27
CA VAL A 50 16.23 1.97 6.24
C VAL A 50 17.44 1.29 5.63
N SER A 51 18.59 1.43 6.30
CA SER A 51 19.89 0.96 5.78
C SER A 51 20.33 -0.40 6.31
N ARG A 52 19.65 -0.92 7.35
CA ARG A 52 20.02 -2.12 8.09
C ARG A 52 18.80 -2.70 8.81
N GLU A 53 18.91 -3.94 9.29
CA GLU A 53 17.80 -4.63 9.95
C GLU A 53 17.33 -3.93 11.22
N GLU A 54 18.26 -3.47 12.08
CA GLU A 54 17.94 -2.67 13.26
C GLU A 54 18.32 -1.21 13.01
N PHE A 55 17.33 -0.38 12.71
CA PHE A 55 17.53 1.00 12.32
C PHE A 55 16.91 1.93 13.35
N ARG A 56 17.75 2.75 14.00
CA ARG A 56 17.30 3.77 14.95
C ARG A 56 16.64 4.92 14.19
N MET A 57 15.38 5.20 14.53
CA MET A 57 14.63 6.31 13.96
C MET A 57 15.25 7.66 14.33
N PRO A 58 15.30 8.62 13.40
CA PRO A 58 15.63 9.99 13.74
C PRO A 58 14.63 10.58 14.74
N GLU A 59 15.08 11.42 15.67
CA GLU A 59 14.24 11.96 16.75
C GLU A 59 12.98 12.68 16.25
N ASN A 60 13.07 13.39 15.13
CA ASN A 60 11.94 14.12 14.55
C ASN A 60 10.81 13.19 14.07
N TYR A 61 11.09 11.90 13.81
CA TYR A 61 10.10 10.89 13.44
C TYR A 61 9.33 10.39 14.66
N MET A 62 9.98 10.30 15.83
CA MET A 62 9.38 9.79 17.06
C MET A 62 8.39 10.78 17.70
N ASN A 63 8.35 12.03 17.23
CA ASN A 63 7.40 13.05 17.67
C ASN A 63 6.12 13.10 16.79
N LYS A 64 5.95 12.15 15.87
CA LYS A 64 4.77 12.06 15.00
C LYS A 64 3.73 11.12 15.62
N ASP A 65 2.47 11.32 15.29
CA ASP A 65 1.38 10.44 15.74
C ASP A 65 1.38 9.11 14.99
N GLU A 66 1.81 9.11 13.73
CA GLU A 66 1.86 7.93 12.87
C GLU A 66 3.14 7.93 12.03
N LEU A 67 3.74 6.75 11.89
CA LEU A 67 4.78 6.48 10.91
C LEU A 67 4.29 5.44 9.92
N TYR A 68 4.74 5.56 8.68
CA TYR A 68 4.30 4.76 7.55
C TYR A 68 5.49 3.99 6.99
N LEU A 69 5.33 2.69 6.73
CA LEU A 69 6.36 1.84 6.15
C LEU A 69 6.12 1.73 4.64
N PHE A 70 7.17 2.01 3.89
CA PHE A 70 7.21 1.83 2.45
C PHE A 70 8.26 0.79 2.08
N VAL A 71 7.94 -0.07 1.11
CA VAL A 71 8.85 -1.12 0.63
C VAL A 71 8.91 -1.14 -0.88
N SER A 72 10.05 -1.55 -1.45
CA SER A 72 10.18 -1.72 -2.89
C SER A 72 9.39 -2.93 -3.39
N ARG A 73 9.10 -2.95 -4.70
CA ARG A 73 8.50 -4.11 -5.37
C ARG A 73 9.28 -5.40 -5.13
N ASP A 74 10.62 -5.32 -5.07
CA ASP A 74 11.49 -6.47 -4.77
C ASP A 74 11.09 -7.19 -3.46
N ILE A 75 10.66 -6.44 -2.44
CA ILE A 75 10.24 -7.01 -1.15
C ILE A 75 8.85 -7.65 -1.26
N LEU A 76 7.92 -6.99 -1.96
CA LEU A 76 6.58 -7.51 -2.19
C LEU A 76 6.62 -8.84 -2.96
N ASP A 77 7.41 -8.88 -4.03
CA ASP A 77 7.55 -10.05 -4.90
C ASP A 77 8.32 -11.19 -4.20
N SER A 78 9.11 -10.89 -3.17
CA SER A 78 9.82 -11.90 -2.38
C SER A 78 8.92 -12.66 -1.40
N HIS A 79 7.64 -12.30 -1.28
CA HIS A 79 6.72 -12.85 -0.28
C HIS A 79 7.22 -12.71 1.17
N TYR A 80 7.97 -11.64 1.44
CA TYR A 80 8.46 -11.33 2.77
C TYR A 80 7.28 -11.10 3.74
N ASP A 81 7.35 -11.72 4.91
CA ASP A 81 6.35 -11.56 5.96
C ASP A 81 6.54 -10.23 6.70
N LEU A 82 5.84 -9.20 6.22
CA LEU A 82 5.86 -7.85 6.78
C LEU A 82 5.34 -7.79 8.22
N SER A 83 4.58 -8.78 8.71
CA SER A 83 4.09 -8.80 10.10
C SER A 83 5.21 -8.91 11.14
N LYS A 84 6.42 -9.31 10.70
CA LYS A 84 7.63 -9.38 11.53
C LYS A 84 8.28 -8.03 11.77
N VAL A 85 7.87 -6.97 11.04
CA VAL A 85 8.44 -5.64 11.22
C VAL A 85 7.89 -5.01 12.50
N THR A 86 8.79 -4.52 13.35
CA THR A 86 8.44 -3.87 14.62
C THR A 86 9.12 -2.52 14.77
N LEU A 87 8.53 -1.64 15.56
CA LEU A 87 9.12 -0.40 16.04
C LEU A 87 9.08 -0.44 17.57
N GLY A 88 10.24 -0.71 18.18
CA GLY A 88 10.33 -1.11 19.58
C GLY A 88 9.52 -2.38 19.84
N ASP A 89 8.57 -2.29 20.76
CA ASP A 89 7.63 -3.35 21.14
C ASP A 89 6.37 -3.39 20.26
N LYS A 90 6.15 -2.36 19.42
CA LYS A 90 4.96 -2.29 18.56
C LYS A 90 5.16 -3.04 17.26
N ARG A 91 4.17 -3.85 16.89
CA ARG A 91 4.09 -4.47 15.57
C ARG A 91 3.45 -3.52 14.56
N ILE A 92 3.83 -3.70 13.30
CA ILE A 92 3.22 -2.94 12.20
C ILE A 92 1.75 -3.29 12.02
N LYS A 93 0.93 -2.30 11.73
CA LYS A 93 -0.43 -2.49 11.21
C LYS A 93 -0.36 -2.43 9.69
N LEU A 94 -0.59 -3.57 9.03
CA LEU A 94 -0.61 -3.63 7.57
C LEU A 94 -1.77 -2.79 7.04
N VAL A 95 -1.52 -2.13 5.91
CA VAL A 95 -2.51 -1.32 5.19
C VAL A 95 -2.63 -1.91 3.80
N ASP A 96 -3.85 -2.16 3.36
CA ASP A 96 -4.12 -2.52 1.97
C ASP A 96 -4.07 -1.23 1.14
N SER A 97 -2.98 -1.01 0.43
CA SER A 97 -2.78 0.21 -0.35
C SER A 97 -1.95 -0.05 -1.60
N SER A 98 -2.40 0.54 -2.71
CA SER A 98 -1.66 0.58 -3.97
C SER A 98 -0.81 1.85 -4.13
N PHE A 99 -0.78 2.72 -3.12
CA PHE A 99 -0.05 3.98 -3.15
C PHE A 99 1.48 3.76 -3.16
N ASN A 100 2.20 4.57 -3.93
CA ASN A 100 3.65 4.51 -3.98
C ASN A 100 4.30 5.89 -4.06
N LEU A 101 5.58 5.92 -3.69
CA LEU A 101 6.47 7.07 -3.74
C LEU A 101 7.65 6.78 -4.66
N PRO A 102 8.24 7.81 -5.29
CA PRO A 102 9.55 7.67 -5.90
C PRO A 102 10.59 7.38 -4.81
N GLY A 103 11.36 6.31 -5.00
CA GLY A 103 12.43 5.87 -4.12
C GLY A 103 13.82 6.04 -4.75
N PRO A 104 14.87 5.72 -3.98
CA PRO A 104 16.24 5.81 -4.46
C PRO A 104 16.48 4.84 -5.65
N GLY A 105 17.22 5.31 -6.65
CA GLY A 105 17.63 4.50 -7.80
C GLY A 105 16.50 4.11 -8.75
N LEU A 106 15.54 5.02 -9.01
CA LEU A 106 14.37 4.81 -9.89
C LEU A 106 13.40 3.71 -9.39
N LYS A 107 13.54 3.26 -8.15
CA LYS A 107 12.61 2.29 -7.55
C LYS A 107 11.34 2.99 -7.09
N SER A 108 10.21 2.31 -7.18
CA SER A 108 8.97 2.74 -6.51
C SER A 108 8.87 2.07 -5.13
N LEU A 109 8.50 2.84 -4.12
CA LEU A 109 8.27 2.38 -2.76
C LEU A 109 6.78 2.39 -2.46
N PHE A 110 6.20 1.23 -2.21
CA PHE A 110 4.76 1.03 -1.96
C PHE A 110 4.46 1.12 -0.47
N LEU A 111 3.39 1.81 -0.12
CA LEU A 111 2.88 1.86 1.25
C LEU A 111 2.31 0.49 1.63
N VAL A 112 2.82 -0.09 2.72
CA VAL A 112 2.40 -1.44 3.15
C VAL A 112 1.90 -1.51 4.58
N GLY A 113 2.17 -0.48 5.38
CA GLY A 113 1.91 -0.55 6.79
C GLY A 113 2.10 0.77 7.50
N LYS A 114 1.63 0.85 8.74
CA LYS A 114 1.86 1.98 9.63
C LYS A 114 2.04 1.57 11.08
N PHE A 115 2.66 2.45 11.85
CA PHE A 115 2.80 2.39 13.29
C PHE A 115 2.01 3.54 13.90
N ASP A 116 1.15 3.23 14.88
CA ASP A 116 0.49 4.23 15.71
C ASP A 116 1.39 4.56 16.91
N LEU A 117 1.83 5.80 16.99
CA LEU A 117 2.75 6.32 18.01
C LEU A 117 2.04 7.13 19.11
N LYS A 118 0.70 7.16 19.14
CA LYS A 118 -0.06 7.81 20.22
C LYS A 118 0.40 7.32 21.60
N ASP A 119 0.54 6.01 21.74
CA ASP A 119 1.33 5.43 22.83
C ASP A 119 2.77 5.29 22.33
N LYS A 120 3.71 6.05 22.92
CA LYS A 120 5.11 6.00 22.49
C LYS A 120 5.65 4.58 22.63
N PRO A 121 6.35 4.04 21.61
CA PRO A 121 6.96 2.72 21.73
C PRO A 121 8.06 2.75 22.79
N GLY A 122 8.34 1.60 23.40
CA GLY A 122 9.41 1.47 24.39
C GLY A 122 10.81 1.69 23.82
N SER A 123 10.95 1.75 22.49
CA SER A 123 12.20 2.01 21.80
C SER A 123 11.96 2.67 20.43
N ASP A 124 12.93 3.49 20.00
CA ASP A 124 13.01 4.14 18.69
C ASP A 124 13.65 3.26 17.60
N VAL A 125 13.87 1.98 17.88
CA VAL A 125 14.52 1.04 16.96
C VAL A 125 13.46 0.33 16.11
N LEU A 126 13.50 0.59 14.81
CA LEU A 126 12.78 -0.19 13.80
C LEU A 126 13.56 -1.48 13.54
N LYS A 127 12.88 -2.63 13.64
CA LYS A 127 13.41 -3.95 13.32
C LYS A 127 12.75 -4.48 12.05
N VAL A 128 13.57 -4.77 11.06
CA VAL A 128 13.18 -5.27 9.74
C VAL A 128 14.01 -6.53 9.45
N PRO A 129 13.75 -7.65 10.16
CA PRO A 129 14.63 -8.81 10.17
C PRO A 129 14.75 -9.44 8.78
N GLY A 130 15.96 -9.79 8.35
CA GLY A 130 16.21 -10.38 7.02
C GLY A 130 16.23 -9.38 5.86
N LEU A 131 15.99 -8.08 6.11
CA LEU A 131 16.10 -7.02 5.10
C LEU A 131 17.34 -6.16 5.37
N ASN A 132 18.43 -6.48 4.67
CA ASN A 132 19.72 -5.78 4.82
C ASN A 132 20.09 -4.86 3.63
N LYS A 133 19.23 -4.77 2.61
CA LYS A 133 19.49 -3.96 1.41
C LYS A 133 18.93 -2.55 1.59
N ALA A 134 19.82 -1.57 1.68
CA ALA A 134 19.47 -0.16 1.69
C ALA A 134 18.63 0.23 0.46
N GLY A 135 17.63 1.08 0.67
CA GLY A 135 16.77 1.60 -0.41
C GLY A 135 15.60 0.70 -0.81
N ASN A 136 15.45 -0.48 -0.21
CA ASN A 136 14.27 -1.34 -0.36
C ASN A 136 13.19 -1.09 0.68
N VAL A 137 13.53 -0.40 1.77
CA VAL A 137 12.61 -0.09 2.86
C VAL A 137 12.82 1.36 3.24
N ALA A 138 11.74 2.09 3.47
CA ALA A 138 11.75 3.44 3.99
C ALA A 138 10.65 3.62 5.03
N VAL A 139 10.89 4.51 5.99
CA VAL A 139 9.86 4.98 6.91
C VAL A 139 9.56 6.43 6.59
N GLY A 140 8.29 6.81 6.61
CA GLY A 140 7.88 8.17 6.34
C GLY A 140 6.75 8.67 7.22
N TYR A 141 6.52 9.98 7.16
CA TYR A 141 5.36 10.63 7.77
C TYR A 141 4.75 11.66 6.82
N LYS A 142 3.45 11.92 7.02
CA LYS A 142 2.72 12.97 6.31
C LYS A 142 3.19 14.34 6.82
N LYS A 143 3.73 15.16 5.93
CA LYS A 143 4.03 16.58 6.18
C LYS A 143 2.75 17.37 5.90
N LYS A 144 2.33 18.18 6.87
CA LYS A 144 1.27 19.16 6.67
C LYS A 144 1.76 20.31 5.81
#